data_AF-A0A183H4N3-F1
#
_entry.id   AF-A0A183H4N3-F1
#
_cell.length_a   1.000
_cell.length_b   1.000
_cell.length_c   1.000
_cell.angle_alpha   90.00
_cell.angle_beta   90.00
_cell.angle_gamma   90.00
#
_symmetry.space_group_name_H-M   'P 1'
#
loop_
_entity.id
_entity.type
_entity.pdbx_description
1 polymer ?
#
loop_
_entity_poly.entity_id
_entity_poly.type
_entity_poly.pdbx_seq_one_letter_code
_entity_poly.pdbx_strand_id
1 'polypeptide(L)'
;LQFSKADDRSLERKIDEFLVLIVCQKFGRKDGYHSPWHLPQLRNLPSESLKQTSKRCLKELFSAEMYGKGISNAPFSVYFYNYPAQLRQRLKTQSRGAAIFFFKALYMKRVPLVVNGDEIADYKWVSAEEFVASVKHKISYLRALSTLFPSSLLGKNSFECDKRTGSQKTRLKTDIQMQSS
;
A
#
# COMPACT_ATOMS: atom_id res chain seq x y z
N LEU A 1 15.66 -26.43 14.44
CA LEU A 1 15.18 -25.10 14.00
C LEU A 1 13.74 -25.28 13.52
N GLN A 2 12.76 -24.92 14.35
CA GLN A 2 11.34 -24.94 13.96
C GLN A 2 11.04 -23.62 13.24
N PHE A 3 10.93 -23.66 11.93
CA PHE A 3 10.40 -22.54 11.17
C PHE A 3 8.89 -22.49 11.40
N SER A 4 8.41 -21.51 12.17
CA SER A 4 6.96 -21.32 12.36
C SER A 4 6.37 -20.82 11.03
N LYS A 5 5.79 -21.74 10.26
CA LYS A 5 5.19 -21.50 8.93
C LYS A 5 4.09 -20.41 8.89
N ALA A 6 3.64 -19.90 10.04
CA ALA A 6 2.47 -19.04 10.16
C ALA A 6 2.74 -17.61 10.69
N ASP A 7 3.99 -17.27 11.06
CA ASP A 7 4.28 -15.91 11.52
C ASP A 7 4.59 -14.98 10.34
N ASP A 8 3.58 -14.21 9.91
CA ASP A 8 3.68 -13.23 8.83
C ASP A 8 4.68 -12.09 9.10
N ARG A 9 5.21 -11.95 10.32
CA ARG A 9 6.30 -11.02 10.65
C ARG A 9 7.68 -11.64 10.49
N SER A 10 7.77 -12.96 10.35
CA SER A 10 9.02 -13.68 10.14
C SER A 10 9.42 -13.71 8.67
N LEU A 11 10.68 -13.39 8.41
CA LEU A 11 11.31 -13.55 7.08
C LEU A 11 11.63 -15.01 6.76
N GLU A 12 11.61 -15.90 7.76
CA GLU A 12 11.98 -17.31 7.60
C GLU A 12 10.78 -18.19 7.23
N ARG A 13 9.56 -17.64 7.16
CA ARG A 13 8.34 -18.42 6.89
C ARG A 13 8.24 -18.97 5.46
N LYS A 14 8.84 -18.27 4.49
CA LYS A 14 8.79 -18.55 3.04
C LYS A 14 10.11 -18.18 2.37
N ILE A 15 11.15 -18.96 2.66
CA ILE A 15 12.53 -18.66 2.23
C ILE A 15 12.76 -18.81 0.72
N ASP A 16 11.87 -19.53 0.05
CA ASP A 16 11.84 -19.80 -1.39
C ASP A 16 11.11 -18.72 -2.20
N GLU A 17 10.41 -17.80 -1.53
CA GLU A 17 9.64 -16.73 -2.17
C GLU A 17 10.24 -15.33 -1.90
N PHE A 18 10.00 -14.41 -2.83
CA PHE A 18 10.28 -12.99 -2.60
C PHE A 18 9.21 -12.38 -1.68
N LEU A 19 9.63 -11.97 -0.48
CA LEU A 19 8.77 -11.29 0.47
C LEU A 19 8.89 -9.77 0.35
N VAL A 20 7.75 -9.10 0.41
CA VAL A 20 7.64 -7.64 0.41
C VAL A 20 7.05 -7.16 1.73
N LEU A 21 7.63 -6.11 2.30
CA LEU A 21 7.11 -5.47 3.49
C LEU A 21 5.91 -4.59 3.16
N ILE A 22 4.79 -4.82 3.85
CA ILE A 22 3.63 -3.92 3.87
C ILE A 22 3.31 -3.51 5.31
N VAL A 23 2.70 -2.34 5.44
CA VAL A 23 2.40 -1.70 6.72
C VAL A 23 1.00 -1.11 6.76
N CYS A 24 0.50 -0.95 7.97
CA CYS A 24 -0.59 -0.06 8.33
C CYS A 24 0.01 1.14 9.06
N GLN A 25 -0.08 2.35 8.50
CA GLN A 25 0.47 3.59 9.06
C GLN A 25 -0.60 4.41 9.78
N LYS A 26 -0.20 5.04 10.88
CA LYS A 26 -1.02 5.97 11.66
C LYS A 26 -1.03 7.39 11.08
N PHE A 27 0.01 7.74 10.32
CA PHE A 27 0.23 9.08 9.76
C PHE A 27 0.13 10.22 10.80
N GLY A 28 0.70 9.98 11.98
CA GLY A 28 0.66 10.94 13.09
C GLY A 28 -0.74 11.32 13.61
N ARG A 29 -1.79 10.56 13.25
CA ARG A 29 -3.15 10.82 13.73
C ARG A 29 -3.36 10.22 15.13
N LYS A 30 -3.95 11.00 16.03
CA LYS A 30 -4.27 10.59 17.41
C LYS A 30 -5.68 10.01 17.57
N ASP A 31 -6.45 9.93 16.49
CA ASP A 31 -7.84 9.46 16.47
C ASP A 31 -7.97 7.94 16.29
N GLY A 32 -6.88 7.19 16.50
CA GLY A 32 -6.86 5.74 16.31
C GLY A 32 -6.91 5.30 14.85
N TYR A 33 -6.78 6.21 13.88
CA TYR A 33 -6.76 5.84 12.47
C TYR A 33 -5.56 4.96 12.12
N HIS A 34 -5.82 3.91 11.34
CA HIS A 34 -4.81 3.11 10.66
C HIS A 34 -5.12 3.05 9.17
N SER A 35 -4.10 3.19 8.35
CA SER A 35 -4.24 3.07 6.91
C SER A 35 -4.66 1.65 6.51
N PRO A 36 -5.28 1.46 5.34
CA PRO A 36 -5.24 0.17 4.67
C PRO A 36 -3.79 -0.28 4.43
N TRP A 37 -3.59 -1.58 4.19
CA TRP A 37 -2.28 -2.12 3.83
C TRP A 37 -1.67 -1.43 2.60
N HIS A 38 -0.43 -0.97 2.72
CA HIS A 38 0.35 -0.41 1.62
C HIS A 38 1.86 -0.53 1.88
N LEU A 39 2.68 -0.17 0.88
CA LEU A 39 4.13 -0.07 1.06
C LEU A 39 4.48 1.10 2.00
N PRO A 40 5.55 1.00 2.81
CA PRO A 40 5.99 2.09 3.70
C PRO A 40 6.23 3.39 2.92
N GLN A 41 5.65 4.48 3.39
CA GLN A 41 5.74 5.78 2.74
C GLN A 41 5.88 6.92 3.75
N LEU A 42 6.50 8.00 3.28
CA LEU A 42 6.75 9.19 4.07
C LEU A 42 6.67 10.43 3.17
N ARG A 43 6.23 11.56 3.75
CA ARG A 43 6.12 12.82 3.03
C ARG A 43 7.52 13.35 2.67
N ASN A 44 7.69 13.78 1.42
CA ASN A 44 8.90 14.46 0.98
C ASN A 44 9.03 15.85 1.62
N LEU A 45 10.22 16.18 2.10
CA LEU A 45 10.54 17.52 2.62
C LEU A 45 11.16 18.38 1.50
N PRO A 46 10.94 19.71 1.50
CA PRO A 46 11.49 20.59 0.47
C PRO A 46 13.02 20.58 0.38
N SER A 47 13.69 20.27 1.49
CA SER A 47 15.16 20.21 1.61
C SER A 47 15.78 18.89 1.14
N GLU A 48 14.97 17.92 0.69
CA GLU A 48 15.43 16.56 0.40
C GLU A 48 15.03 16.09 -1.02
N SER A 49 15.92 15.31 -1.63
CA SER A 49 15.59 14.51 -2.82
C SER A 49 14.69 13.33 -2.46
N LEU A 50 13.95 12.81 -3.44
CA LEU A 50 13.08 11.63 -3.25
C LEU A 50 13.85 10.40 -2.73
N LYS A 51 15.11 10.22 -3.14
CA LYS A 51 15.99 9.17 -2.64
C LYS A 51 16.40 9.39 -1.17
N GLN A 52 16.63 10.63 -0.76
CA GLN A 52 16.88 10.94 0.65
C GLN A 52 15.62 10.69 1.48
N THR A 53 14.44 11.07 0.97
CA THR A 53 13.16 10.74 1.60
C THR A 53 12.92 9.24 1.74
N SER A 54 13.28 8.42 0.74
CA SER A 54 13.14 6.95 0.86
C SER A 54 14.08 6.35 1.91
N LYS A 55 15.31 6.88 2.03
CA LYS A 55 16.23 6.52 3.13
C LYS A 55 15.68 6.92 4.49
N ARG A 56 15.16 8.15 4.60
CA ARG A 56 14.55 8.67 5.84
C ARG A 56 13.31 7.89 6.23
N CYS A 57 12.48 7.49 5.26
CA CYS A 57 11.33 6.60 5.45
C CYS A 57 11.72 5.32 6.20
N LEU A 58 12.77 4.62 5.77
CA LEU A 58 13.21 3.41 6.47
C LEU A 58 13.72 3.71 7.88
N LYS A 59 14.44 4.83 8.07
CA LYS A 59 15.00 5.21 9.36
C LYS A 59 13.92 5.59 10.37
N GLU A 60 12.92 6.38 9.96
CA GLU A 60 11.84 6.86 10.83
C GLU A 60 10.83 5.75 11.17
N LEU A 61 10.53 4.86 10.24
CA LEU A 61 9.49 3.84 10.44
C LEU A 61 9.99 2.57 11.14
N PHE A 62 11.27 2.23 11.03
CA PHE A 62 11.79 0.93 11.47
C PHE A 62 12.95 0.99 12.46
N SER A 63 13.18 2.15 13.11
CA SER A 63 14.09 2.37 14.26
C SER A 63 15.39 1.54 14.26
N ALA A 64 15.95 1.30 13.08
CA ALA A 64 17.10 0.47 12.86
C ALA A 64 17.90 1.10 11.75
N GLU A 65 19.21 0.93 11.83
CA GLU A 65 20.06 1.05 10.67
C GLU A 65 19.74 -0.15 9.75
N MET A 66 18.60 -0.04 9.08
CA MET A 66 18.40 -0.54 7.75
C MET A 66 19.50 0.12 6.92
N TYR A 67 20.71 -0.42 7.00
CA TYR A 67 21.77 -0.15 6.03
C TYR A 67 21.26 -0.74 4.72
N GLY A 68 20.36 0.00 4.08
CA GLY A 68 19.81 -0.26 2.77
C GLY A 68 20.92 -0.06 1.75
N LYS A 69 21.93 -0.93 1.80
CA LYS A 69 22.98 -1.05 0.79
C LYS A 69 22.37 -1.32 -0.61
N GLY A 70 21.07 -1.63 -0.68
CA GLY A 70 20.33 -1.85 -1.92
C GLY A 70 19.18 -0.88 -2.20
N ILE A 71 19.12 0.34 -1.64
CA ILE A 71 18.11 1.30 -2.12
C ILE A 71 18.46 1.75 -3.55
N SER A 72 17.51 1.62 -4.48
CA SER A 72 17.68 2.02 -5.87
C SER A 72 17.98 3.53 -6.00
N ASN A 73 18.74 3.90 -7.02
CA ASN A 73 19.03 5.31 -7.31
C ASN A 73 17.82 6.06 -7.87
N ALA A 74 16.98 5.35 -8.63
CA ALA A 74 15.79 5.89 -9.28
C ALA A 74 14.54 5.19 -8.75
N PRO A 75 13.38 5.87 -8.77
CA PRO A 75 12.11 5.22 -8.53
C PRO A 75 11.82 4.23 -9.65
N PHE A 76 11.27 3.06 -9.31
CA PHE A 76 10.87 2.04 -10.31
C PHE A 76 9.41 2.21 -10.75
N SER A 77 8.62 2.98 -10.02
CA SER A 77 7.23 3.25 -10.32
C SER A 77 6.73 4.52 -9.62
N VAL A 78 5.62 5.07 -10.13
CA VAL A 78 4.91 6.20 -9.56
C VAL A 78 3.40 5.90 -9.51
N TYR A 79 2.74 6.34 -8.44
CA TYR A 79 1.29 6.25 -8.29
C TYR A 79 0.70 7.60 -7.91
N PHE A 80 -0.33 8.02 -8.66
CA PHE A 80 -1.05 9.27 -8.41
C PHE A 80 -2.42 8.96 -7.82
N TYR A 81 -2.82 9.72 -6.80
CA TYR A 81 -4.19 9.67 -6.30
C TYR A 81 -4.68 11.05 -5.90
N ASN A 82 -6.00 11.25 -6.06
CA ASN A 82 -6.66 12.48 -5.64
C ASN A 82 -7.11 12.36 -4.18
N TYR A 83 -6.98 13.45 -3.44
CA TYR A 83 -7.48 13.49 -2.08
C TYR A 83 -9.01 13.53 -2.07
N PRO A 84 -9.69 12.85 -1.13
CA PRO A 84 -11.13 13.00 -0.93
C PRO A 84 -11.52 14.46 -0.71
N ALA A 85 -12.72 14.87 -1.11
CA ALA A 85 -13.17 16.26 -1.01
C ALA A 85 -13.06 16.83 0.41
N GLN A 86 -13.43 16.03 1.41
CA GLN A 86 -13.32 16.38 2.83
C GLN A 86 -11.88 16.66 3.25
N LEU A 87 -10.91 15.88 2.74
CA LEU A 87 -9.50 16.10 3.03
C LEU A 87 -9.00 17.36 2.33
N ARG A 88 -9.39 17.59 1.06
CA ARG A 88 -9.01 18.81 0.31
C ARG A 88 -9.47 20.09 1.01
N GLN A 89 -10.66 20.09 1.63
CA GLN A 89 -11.16 21.24 2.40
C GLN A 89 -10.37 21.48 3.69
N ARG A 90 -9.90 20.41 4.35
CA ARG A 90 -9.10 20.50 5.58
C ARG A 90 -7.65 20.89 5.32
N LEU A 91 -7.12 20.53 4.15
CA LEU A 91 -5.78 20.91 3.75
C LEU A 91 -5.73 22.42 3.50
N LYS A 92 -4.85 23.11 4.22
CA LYS A 92 -4.53 24.55 3.99
C LYS A 92 -3.75 24.78 2.68
N THR A 93 -3.62 23.75 1.85
CA THR A 93 -2.88 23.75 0.58
C THR A 93 -3.86 23.53 -0.57
N GLN A 94 -3.66 24.18 -1.72
CA GLN A 94 -4.45 23.94 -2.94
C GLN A 94 -4.18 22.57 -3.61
N SER A 95 -3.51 21.66 -2.92
CA SER A 95 -3.14 20.34 -3.44
C SER A 95 -4.37 19.46 -3.70
N ARG A 96 -4.54 19.02 -4.95
CA ARG A 96 -5.66 18.15 -5.37
C ARG A 96 -5.43 16.67 -5.05
N GLY A 97 -4.18 16.28 -4.83
CA GLY A 97 -3.77 14.89 -4.64
C GLY A 97 -2.29 14.77 -4.27
N ALA A 98 -1.78 13.54 -4.37
CA ALA A 98 -0.39 13.20 -4.14
C ALA A 98 0.16 12.26 -5.23
N ALA A 99 1.47 12.35 -5.41
CA ALA A 99 2.27 11.40 -6.18
C ALA A 99 3.16 10.61 -5.22
N ILE A 100 3.11 9.29 -5.31
CA ILE A 100 3.94 8.37 -4.53
C ILE A 100 4.99 7.80 -5.48
N PHE A 101 6.27 8.00 -5.15
CA PHE A 101 7.39 7.46 -5.89
C PHE A 101 7.96 6.25 -5.15
N PHE A 102 8.00 5.10 -5.81
CA PHE A 102 8.44 3.85 -5.19
C PHE A 102 9.90 3.57 -5.52
N PHE A 103 10.70 3.30 -4.49
CA PHE A 103 12.10 2.90 -4.61
C PHE A 103 12.24 1.45 -4.16
N LYS A 104 13.11 0.68 -4.81
CA LYS A 104 13.42 -0.69 -4.37
C LYS A 104 14.42 -0.62 -3.23
N ALA A 105 14.28 -1.48 -2.24
CA ALA A 105 15.22 -1.67 -1.16
C ALA A 105 15.33 -3.16 -0.85
N LEU A 106 16.54 -3.64 -0.58
CA LEU A 106 16.78 -5.02 -0.16
C LEU A 106 17.05 -5.07 1.33
N TYR A 107 16.33 -5.96 2.02
CA TYR A 107 16.57 -6.27 3.42
C TYR A 107 17.22 -7.64 3.53
N MET A 108 18.51 -7.66 3.90
CA MET A 108 19.32 -8.88 3.94
C MET A 108 19.61 -9.37 5.36
N LYS A 109 19.17 -8.65 6.40
CA LYS A 109 19.40 -9.07 7.78
C LYS A 109 18.34 -10.11 8.18
N ARG A 110 18.78 -11.17 8.85
CA ARG A 110 17.92 -12.22 9.43
C ARG A 110 17.47 -11.89 10.85
N VAL A 111 17.26 -10.60 11.15
CA VAL A 111 16.78 -10.16 12.46
C VAL A 111 15.36 -9.59 12.32
N PRO A 112 14.51 -9.78 13.33
CA PRO A 112 13.18 -9.17 13.36
C PRO A 112 13.25 -7.66 13.14
N LEU A 113 12.26 -7.13 12.43
CA LEU A 113 12.17 -5.70 12.17
C LEU A 113 11.75 -4.99 13.46
N VAL A 114 12.59 -4.07 13.93
CA VAL A 114 12.18 -3.13 14.97
C VAL A 114 11.29 -2.09 14.29
N VAL A 115 10.16 -1.74 14.89
CA VAL A 115 9.18 -0.86 14.25
C VAL A 115 8.89 0.32 15.15
N ASN A 116 8.78 1.51 14.56
CA ASN A 116 8.33 2.70 15.26
C ASN A 116 6.81 2.61 15.47
N GLY A 117 6.41 2.26 16.70
CA GLY A 117 5.01 2.10 17.09
C GLY A 117 4.20 3.39 17.04
N ASP A 118 4.81 4.56 17.00
CA ASP A 118 4.08 5.84 16.87
C ASP A 118 3.59 6.07 15.45
N GLU A 119 4.31 5.53 14.46
CA GLU A 119 4.01 5.71 13.03
C GLU A 119 3.37 4.48 12.39
N ILE A 120 3.74 3.28 12.84
CA ILE A 120 3.25 2.01 12.31
C ILE A 120 2.32 1.36 13.34
N ALA A 121 1.11 1.02 12.91
CA ALA A 121 0.15 0.24 13.68
C ALA A 121 0.41 -1.26 13.55
N ASP A 122 0.72 -1.71 12.34
CA ASP A 122 1.02 -3.12 12.07
C ASP A 122 1.90 -3.26 10.82
N TYR A 123 2.60 -4.39 10.72
CA TYR A 123 3.42 -4.74 9.57
C TYR A 123 3.41 -6.24 9.33
N LYS A 124 3.65 -6.63 8.08
CA LYS A 124 3.88 -8.02 7.70
C LYS A 124 4.68 -8.13 6.41
N TRP A 125 5.34 -9.27 6.25
CA TRP A 125 6.03 -9.69 5.04
C TRP A 125 5.09 -10.55 4.22
N VAL A 126 4.81 -10.17 2.98
CA VAL A 126 3.86 -10.86 2.09
C VAL A 126 4.50 -11.36 0.82
N SER A 127 4.02 -12.49 0.33
CA SER A 127 4.31 -12.96 -1.03
C SER A 127 3.57 -12.14 -2.09
N ALA A 128 3.84 -12.42 -3.37
CA ALA A 128 3.14 -11.77 -4.49
C ALA A 128 1.61 -11.94 -4.41
N GLU A 129 1.14 -13.16 -4.13
CA GLU A 129 -0.29 -13.47 -4.03
C GLU A 129 -0.95 -12.80 -2.82
N GLU A 130 -0.29 -12.88 -1.66
CA GLU A 130 -0.75 -12.26 -0.42
C GLU A 130 -0.77 -10.72 -0.52
N PHE A 131 0.17 -10.14 -1.26
CA PHE A 131 0.21 -8.71 -1.56
C PHE A 131 -1.02 -8.28 -2.36
N VAL A 132 -1.33 -9.00 -3.44
CA VAL A 132 -2.53 -8.74 -4.26
C VAL A 132 -3.80 -8.86 -3.41
N ALA A 133 -3.89 -9.90 -2.58
CA ALA A 133 -5.02 -10.10 -1.67
C ALA A 133 -5.17 -8.97 -0.64
N SER A 134 -4.05 -8.48 -0.09
CA SER A 134 -4.03 -7.42 0.94
C SER A 134 -4.39 -6.04 0.38
N VAL A 135 -4.06 -5.75 -0.88
CA VAL A 135 -4.23 -4.42 -1.51
C VAL A 135 -5.32 -4.39 -2.60
N LYS A 136 -6.13 -5.45 -2.72
CA LYS A 136 -7.19 -5.61 -3.73
C LYS A 136 -8.17 -4.45 -3.88
N HIS A 137 -8.39 -3.70 -2.80
CA HIS A 137 -9.32 -2.57 -2.77
C HIS A 137 -8.85 -1.35 -3.61
N LYS A 138 -7.59 -1.33 -4.07
CA LYS A 138 -7.03 -0.26 -4.90
C LYS A 138 -6.33 -0.82 -6.14
N ILE A 139 -7.11 -1.19 -7.14
CA ILE A 139 -6.60 -1.75 -8.42
C ILE A 139 -5.59 -0.81 -9.10
N SER A 140 -5.81 0.51 -9.06
CA SER A 140 -4.85 1.46 -9.64
C SER A 140 -3.50 1.46 -8.92
N TYR A 141 -3.47 1.19 -7.62
CA TYR A 141 -2.25 1.02 -6.84
C TYR A 141 -1.55 -0.29 -7.19
N LEU A 142 -2.29 -1.40 -7.30
CA LEU A 142 -1.76 -2.69 -7.75
C LEU A 142 -1.14 -2.59 -9.15
N ARG A 143 -1.79 -1.90 -10.09
CA ARG A 143 -1.26 -1.67 -11.45
C ARG A 143 0.05 -0.90 -11.43
N ALA A 144 0.16 0.14 -10.60
CA ALA A 144 1.40 0.87 -10.43
C ALA A 144 2.53 -0.03 -9.89
N LEU A 145 2.21 -1.04 -9.08
CA LEU A 145 3.18 -1.97 -8.50
C LEU A 145 3.29 -3.30 -9.24
N SER A 146 2.78 -3.40 -10.47
CA SER A 146 2.85 -4.62 -11.28
C SER A 146 4.29 -5.11 -11.53
N THR A 147 5.27 -4.20 -11.53
CA THR A 147 6.70 -4.50 -11.73
C THR A 147 7.47 -4.80 -10.43
N LEU A 148 6.77 -4.84 -9.29
CA LEU A 148 7.37 -5.15 -8.00
C LEU A 148 7.77 -6.63 -7.92
N PHE A 149 6.92 -7.51 -8.45
CA PHE A 149 7.15 -8.95 -8.50
C PHE A 149 7.49 -9.39 -9.93
N PRO A 150 8.39 -10.38 -10.12
CA PRO A 150 8.55 -11.05 -11.40
C PRO A 150 7.22 -11.56 -11.94
N SER A 151 7.00 -11.45 -13.25
CA SER A 151 5.77 -11.92 -13.92
C SER A 151 5.54 -13.42 -13.74
N SER A 152 6.59 -14.20 -13.48
CA SER A 152 6.50 -15.64 -13.17
C SER A 152 5.83 -15.94 -11.82
N LEU A 153 5.84 -14.99 -10.89
CA LEU A 153 5.23 -15.13 -9.56
C LEU A 153 3.79 -14.61 -9.51
N LEU A 154 3.34 -13.95 -10.57
CA LEU A 154 2.00 -13.39 -10.67
C LEU A 154 1.17 -14.32 -11.56
N GLY A 155 0.22 -15.05 -10.96
CA GLY A 155 -0.72 -15.87 -11.70
C GLY A 155 -1.41 -15.03 -12.79
N LYS A 156 -1.69 -15.63 -13.96
CA LYS A 156 -2.13 -14.94 -15.19
C LYS A 156 -3.34 -13.99 -15.05
N ASN A 157 -4.07 -14.04 -13.93
CA ASN A 157 -5.30 -13.28 -13.67
C ASN A 157 -5.21 -12.32 -12.45
N SER A 158 -4.04 -12.12 -11.84
CA SER A 158 -3.91 -11.43 -10.55
C SER A 158 -4.25 -9.92 -10.56
N PHE A 159 -4.38 -9.30 -11.74
CA PHE A 159 -4.75 -7.88 -11.89
C PHE A 159 -6.09 -7.68 -12.62
N GLU A 160 -6.80 -8.76 -12.93
CA GLU A 160 -8.09 -8.71 -13.60
C GLU A 160 -9.19 -8.46 -12.58
N CYS A 161 -9.91 -7.35 -12.73
CA CYS A 161 -11.07 -7.04 -11.92
C CYS A 161 -12.27 -7.74 -12.54
N ASP A 162 -12.85 -8.71 -11.82
CA ASP A 162 -14.07 -9.40 -12.25
C ASP A 162 -15.19 -8.37 -12.45
N LYS A 163 -15.50 -8.04 -13.71
CA LYS A 163 -16.61 -7.16 -14.07
C LYS A 163 -17.91 -7.95 -13.97
N ARG A 164 -18.39 -8.18 -12.75
CA ARG A 164 -19.79 -8.53 -12.52
C ARG A 164 -20.48 -7.46 -11.69
N THR A 165 -20.71 -6.31 -12.34
CA THR A 165 -21.86 -5.47 -12.01
C THR A 165 -22.93 -5.74 -13.04
N GLY A 166 -23.84 -6.65 -12.69
CA GLY A 166 -25.08 -6.86 -13.41
C GLY A 166 -25.90 -5.57 -13.42
N SER A 167 -26.13 -5.07 -14.62
CA SER A 167 -27.05 -3.99 -14.93
C SER A 167 -28.48 -4.46 -14.62
N GLN A 168 -29.15 -3.89 -13.62
CA GLN A 168 -30.61 -3.86 -13.58
C GLN A 168 -31.07 -2.42 -13.50
N LYS A 169 -31.31 -1.90 -14.70
CA LYS A 169 -31.98 -0.65 -14.99
C LYS A 169 -33.47 -0.94 -14.99
N THR A 170 -34.17 -0.79 -13.86
CA THR A 170 -35.64 -0.81 -13.86
C THR A 170 -36.16 0.61 -13.89
N ARG A 171 -36.64 0.95 -15.09
CA ARG A 171 -37.26 2.20 -15.50
C ARG A 171 -38.71 2.15 -15.02
N LEU A 172 -39.09 2.91 -13.99
CA LEU A 172 -40.49 3.17 -13.68
C LEU A 172 -40.85 4.53 -14.29
N LYS A 173 -41.51 4.50 -15.44
CA LYS A 173 -42.36 5.60 -15.92
C LYS A 173 -43.81 5.17 -15.70
N THR A 174 -44.47 5.94 -14.85
CA THR A 174 -45.86 6.41 -14.83
C THR A 174 -46.91 5.63 -15.63
N ASP A 175 -48.04 5.31 -14.98
CA ASP A 175 -49.34 5.84 -15.40
C ASP A 175 -50.39 5.81 -14.27
N ILE A 176 -51.30 6.77 -14.40
CA ILE A 176 -52.34 7.25 -13.48
C ILE A 176 -53.56 6.32 -13.49
N GLN A 177 -54.22 6.10 -12.33
CA GLN A 177 -55.68 5.99 -12.32
C GLN A 177 -56.31 6.38 -10.97
N MET A 178 -57.44 7.08 -11.09
CA MET A 178 -58.28 7.73 -10.08
C MET A 178 -59.19 6.78 -9.27
N GLN A 179 -59.78 7.36 -8.19
CA GLN A 179 -60.97 6.95 -7.40
C GLN A 179 -60.71 5.82 -6.40
N SER A 180 -61.24 5.77 -5.18
CA SER A 180 -62.32 6.44 -4.41
C SER A 180 -62.00 6.16 -2.91
N SER A 181 -62.20 7.06 -1.96
CA SER A 181 -63.44 7.31 -1.20
C SER A 181 -63.16 8.36 -0.13
#